data_AF-A0A644YAP3-F1
#
_entry.id   AF-A0A644YAP3-F1
#
_cell.length_a   1.000
_cell.length_b   1.000
_cell.length_c   1.000
_cell.angle_alpha   90.00
_cell.angle_beta   90.00
_cell.angle_gamma   90.00
#
_symmetry.space_group_name_H-M   'P 1'
#
loop_
_entity.id
_entity.type
_entity.pdbx_description
1 polymer ?
#
loop_
_entity_poly.entity_id
_entity_poly.type
_entity_poly.pdbx_seq_one_letter_code
_entity_poly.pdbx_strand_id
1 'polypeptide(L)'
;MINLGENDSYEEKVIAGMSIFYSKAEIKEKIEYCKSMMPFIDGWAICDSICTTIKLKPVEYSAFWEYAFMCTASSEEFMARFGFVSMLHLFIDSEHINEIINQIDTKNFAGYYDSMAAAWLLADCMVKFPDLVFEYMENNHMSDWLHNKAISKMRESYRVSDEMKAELNKLIRKNLKS
;
A
#
# COMPACT_ATOMS: atom_id res chain seq x y z
N MET A 1 -16.36 -17.42 9.17
CA MET A 1 -16.14 -17.75 7.75
C MET A 1 -16.87 -16.71 6.93
N ILE A 2 -16.19 -16.06 5.98
CA ILE A 2 -16.82 -15.10 5.06
C ILE A 2 -17.69 -15.91 4.11
N ASN A 3 -19.00 -15.62 4.07
CA ASN A 3 -19.95 -16.29 3.19
C ASN A 3 -20.21 -15.38 2.00
N LEU A 4 -19.26 -15.36 1.06
CA LEU A 4 -19.40 -14.64 -0.21
C LEU A 4 -19.47 -15.64 -1.38
N GLY A 5 -20.32 -15.34 -2.35
CA GLY A 5 -20.41 -16.00 -3.64
C GLY A 5 -19.89 -15.12 -4.80
N GLU A 6 -19.71 -15.73 -5.97
CA GLU A 6 -19.22 -15.01 -7.16
C GLU A 6 -20.18 -13.90 -7.64
N ASN A 7 -21.48 -14.05 -7.39
CA ASN A 7 -22.53 -13.12 -7.84
C ASN A 7 -22.91 -12.05 -6.79
N ASP A 8 -22.20 -11.99 -5.66
CA ASP A 8 -22.50 -11.02 -4.64
C ASP A 8 -22.16 -9.60 -5.10
N SER A 9 -22.95 -8.65 -4.64
CA SER A 9 -22.82 -7.25 -5.00
C SER A 9 -21.50 -6.65 -4.51
N TYR A 10 -21.13 -5.52 -5.10
CA TYR A 10 -19.98 -4.73 -4.67
C TYR A 10 -20.10 -4.34 -3.19
N GLU A 11 -21.29 -3.91 -2.75
CA GLU A 11 -21.57 -3.51 -1.37
C GLU A 11 -21.41 -4.66 -0.38
N GLU A 12 -21.87 -5.86 -0.74
CA GLU A 12 -21.70 -7.06 0.08
C GLU A 12 -20.22 -7.41 0.26
N LYS A 13 -19.43 -7.35 -0.82
CA LYS A 13 -17.97 -7.57 -0.77
C LYS A 13 -17.28 -6.54 0.13
N VAL A 14 -17.62 -5.26 0.00
CA VAL A 14 -17.06 -4.19 0.85
C VAL A 14 -17.41 -4.43 2.33
N ILE A 15 -18.69 -4.68 2.65
CA ILE A 15 -19.13 -4.89 4.03
C ILE A 15 -18.47 -6.13 4.63
N ALA A 16 -18.43 -7.23 3.88
CA ALA A 16 -17.79 -8.47 4.31
C ALA A 16 -16.30 -8.25 4.61
N GLY A 17 -15.58 -7.59 3.72
CA GLY A 17 -14.18 -7.25 3.91
C GLY A 17 -13.93 -6.36 5.13
N MET A 18 -14.71 -5.28 5.29
CA MET A 18 -14.62 -4.38 6.44
C MET A 18 -14.93 -5.10 7.78
N SER A 19 -15.87 -6.05 7.75
CA SER A 19 -16.27 -6.81 8.95
C SER A 19 -15.13 -7.59 9.59
N ILE A 20 -14.08 -7.94 8.83
CA ILE A 20 -12.90 -8.66 9.32
C ILE A 20 -12.28 -7.91 10.50
N PHE A 21 -12.02 -6.61 10.35
CA PHE A 21 -11.35 -5.81 11.38
C PHE A 21 -12.30 -5.18 12.39
N TYR A 22 -13.62 -5.22 12.15
CA TYR A 22 -14.63 -4.96 13.17
C TYR A 22 -14.95 -6.17 14.05
N SER A 23 -14.55 -7.37 13.63
CA SER A 23 -14.74 -8.59 14.41
C SER A 23 -13.90 -8.61 15.69
N LYS A 24 -14.35 -9.40 16.67
CA LYS A 24 -13.60 -9.69 17.91
C LYS A 24 -12.57 -10.82 17.75
N ALA A 25 -12.35 -11.29 16.52
CA ALA A 25 -11.44 -12.40 16.26
C ALA A 25 -9.99 -12.03 16.59
N GLU A 26 -9.19 -13.04 16.90
CA GLU A 26 -7.76 -12.85 17.15
C GLU A 26 -7.02 -12.58 15.83
N ILE A 27 -5.83 -11.97 15.91
CA ILE A 27 -5.10 -11.53 14.71
C ILE A 27 -4.85 -12.65 13.69
N LYS A 28 -4.56 -13.86 14.17
CA LYS A 28 -4.37 -15.03 13.31
C LYS A 28 -5.63 -15.35 12.50
N GLU A 29 -6.80 -15.30 13.11
CA GLU A 29 -8.08 -15.53 12.43
C GLU A 29 -8.40 -14.40 11.45
N LYS A 30 -8.15 -13.14 11.83
CA LYS A 30 -8.31 -11.99 10.93
C LYS A 30 -7.44 -12.11 9.67
N ILE A 31 -6.19 -12.58 9.82
CA ILE A 31 -5.29 -12.85 8.70
C ILE A 31 -5.87 -13.94 7.78
N GLU A 32 -6.37 -15.05 8.34
CA GLU A 32 -7.02 -16.10 7.53
C GLU A 32 -8.27 -15.57 6.82
N TYR A 33 -9.06 -14.70 7.46
CA TYR A 33 -10.17 -14.02 6.80
C TYR A 33 -9.72 -13.11 5.67
N CYS A 34 -8.64 -12.34 5.84
CA CYS A 34 -8.07 -11.54 4.76
C CYS A 34 -7.68 -12.41 3.56
N LYS A 35 -6.99 -13.54 3.80
CA LYS A 35 -6.64 -14.50 2.75
C LYS A 35 -7.88 -15.03 2.02
N SER A 36 -8.93 -15.38 2.76
CA SER A 36 -10.19 -15.85 2.16
C SER A 36 -10.94 -14.78 1.37
N MET A 37 -10.67 -13.50 1.65
CA MET A 37 -11.28 -12.37 0.96
C MET A 37 -10.60 -12.08 -0.40
N MET A 38 -9.33 -12.46 -0.58
CA MET A 38 -8.53 -12.11 -1.77
C MET A 38 -9.22 -12.45 -3.11
N PRO A 39 -9.85 -13.63 -3.30
CA PRO A 39 -10.53 -13.95 -4.57
C PRO A 39 -11.71 -13.03 -4.92
N PHE A 40 -12.25 -12.31 -3.92
CA PHE A 40 -13.40 -11.42 -4.08
C PHE A 40 -13.01 -9.94 -4.23
N ILE A 41 -11.71 -9.63 -4.23
CA ILE A 41 -11.21 -8.28 -4.49
C ILE A 41 -11.00 -8.13 -6.00
N ASP A 42 -12.00 -7.57 -6.68
CA ASP A 42 -11.97 -7.29 -8.12
C ASP A 42 -11.70 -5.81 -8.44
N GLY A 43 -11.49 -4.99 -7.42
CA GLY A 43 -11.25 -3.56 -7.55
C GLY A 43 -10.54 -2.95 -6.35
N TRP A 44 -9.86 -1.83 -6.61
CA TRP A 44 -9.10 -1.09 -5.59
C TRP A 44 -9.97 -0.66 -4.41
N ALA A 45 -11.23 -0.29 -4.65
CA ALA A 45 -12.10 0.26 -3.62
C ALA A 45 -12.48 -0.78 -2.55
N ILE A 46 -12.62 -2.06 -2.91
CA ILE A 46 -12.85 -3.15 -1.94
C ILE A 46 -11.59 -3.32 -1.08
N CYS A 47 -10.42 -3.45 -1.72
CA CYS A 47 -9.13 -3.58 -1.04
C CYS A 47 -8.91 -2.46 -0.03
N ASP A 48 -9.05 -1.23 -0.47
CA ASP A 48 -8.75 -0.05 0.33
C ASP A 48 -9.78 0.10 1.47
N SER A 49 -11.05 -0.22 1.23
CA SER A 49 -12.07 -0.23 2.27
C SER A 49 -11.71 -1.20 3.40
N ILE A 50 -11.21 -2.40 3.09
CA ILE A 50 -10.71 -3.33 4.10
C ILE A 50 -9.56 -2.69 4.89
N CYS A 51 -8.54 -2.19 4.18
CA CYS A 51 -7.34 -1.63 4.81
C CYS A 51 -7.65 -0.44 5.73
N THR A 52 -8.60 0.42 5.37
CA THR A 52 -9.00 1.58 6.19
C THR A 52 -9.65 1.19 7.53
N THR A 53 -10.19 -0.03 7.63
CA THR A 53 -10.82 -0.53 8.86
C THR A 53 -9.86 -1.23 9.81
N ILE A 54 -8.59 -1.44 9.41
CA ILE A 54 -7.62 -2.15 10.23
C ILE A 54 -7.40 -1.39 11.54
N LYS A 55 -7.76 -2.05 12.65
CA LYS A 55 -7.50 -1.61 14.01
C LYS A 55 -6.89 -2.75 14.80
N LEU A 56 -5.63 -2.56 15.18
CA LEU A 56 -4.82 -3.57 15.86
C LEU A 56 -4.61 -3.19 17.33
N LYS A 57 -4.60 -4.20 18.19
CA LYS A 57 -4.03 -4.09 19.55
C LYS A 57 -2.50 -4.05 19.43
N PRO A 58 -1.76 -3.43 20.38
CA PRO A 58 -0.30 -3.37 20.32
C PRO A 58 0.39 -4.72 20.09
N VAL A 59 -0.09 -5.78 20.73
CA VAL A 59 0.44 -7.16 20.59
C VAL A 59 0.24 -7.76 19.18
N GLU A 60 -0.68 -7.21 18.39
CA GLU A 60 -1.03 -7.71 17.06
C GLU A 60 -0.18 -7.06 15.95
N TYR A 61 0.51 -5.94 16.22
CA TYR A 61 1.25 -5.17 15.21
C TYR A 61 2.34 -5.98 14.52
N SER A 62 3.19 -6.67 15.28
CA SER A 62 4.30 -7.46 14.71
C SER A 62 3.80 -8.58 13.80
N ALA A 63 2.80 -9.36 14.25
CA ALA A 63 2.22 -10.43 13.43
C ALA A 63 1.53 -9.89 12.16
N PHE A 64 0.88 -8.72 12.26
CA PHE A 64 0.24 -8.12 11.10
C PHE A 64 1.24 -7.47 10.14
N TRP A 65 2.32 -6.89 10.65
CA TRP A 65 3.43 -6.39 9.83
C TRP A 65 4.00 -7.52 8.98
N GLU A 66 4.34 -8.66 9.57
CA GLU A 66 4.87 -9.83 8.84
C GLU A 66 3.93 -10.25 7.71
N TYR A 67 2.62 -10.28 7.98
CA TYR A 67 1.61 -10.60 6.97
C TYR A 67 1.52 -9.54 5.87
N ALA A 68 1.45 -8.25 6.23
CA ALA A 68 1.38 -7.15 5.26
C ALA A 68 2.63 -7.12 4.38
N PHE A 69 3.81 -7.30 4.97
CA PHE A 69 5.08 -7.38 4.26
C PHE A 69 5.12 -8.57 3.31
N MET A 70 4.76 -9.76 3.76
CA MET A 70 4.62 -10.94 2.90
C MET A 70 3.66 -10.68 1.72
N CYS A 71 2.53 -9.99 1.95
CA CYS A 71 1.58 -9.64 0.91
C CYS A 71 2.22 -8.77 -0.18
N THR A 72 3.05 -7.78 0.17
CA THR A 72 3.72 -6.93 -0.83
C THR A 72 4.62 -7.72 -1.78
N ALA A 73 5.18 -8.86 -1.35
CA ALA A 73 6.03 -9.70 -2.19
C ALA A 73 5.23 -10.58 -3.17
N SER A 74 3.91 -10.65 -3.05
CA SER A 74 3.05 -11.47 -3.91
C SER A 74 3.10 -11.04 -5.37
N SER A 75 2.98 -12.03 -6.28
CA SER A 75 2.74 -11.81 -7.71
C SER A 75 1.26 -11.55 -8.03
N GLU A 76 0.36 -11.75 -7.06
CA GLU A 76 -1.06 -11.43 -7.21
C GLU A 76 -1.28 -9.94 -6.92
N GLU A 77 -1.75 -9.20 -7.93
CA GLU A 77 -1.80 -7.74 -7.92
C GLU A 77 -2.58 -7.16 -6.71
N PHE A 78 -3.76 -7.70 -6.42
CA PHE A 78 -4.57 -7.22 -5.29
C PHE A 78 -4.02 -7.63 -3.92
N MET A 79 -3.32 -8.77 -3.83
CA MET A 79 -2.64 -9.16 -2.60
C MET A 79 -1.45 -8.21 -2.33
N ALA A 80 -0.67 -7.89 -3.37
CA ALA A 80 0.39 -6.90 -3.27
C ALA A 80 -0.14 -5.51 -2.89
N ARG A 81 -1.24 -5.06 -3.52
CA ARG A 81 -1.94 -3.83 -3.15
C ARG A 81 -2.36 -3.84 -1.68
N PHE A 82 -2.99 -4.92 -1.21
CA PHE A 82 -3.42 -5.04 0.18
C PHE A 82 -2.25 -4.83 1.15
N GLY A 83 -1.08 -5.43 0.85
CA GLY A 83 0.14 -5.21 1.64
C GLY A 83 0.54 -3.74 1.71
N PHE A 84 0.68 -3.08 0.56
CA PHE A 84 1.11 -1.68 0.50
C PHE A 84 0.12 -0.71 1.15
N VAL A 85 -1.18 -0.89 0.92
CA VAL A 85 -2.21 -0.02 1.52
C VAL A 85 -2.32 -0.27 3.03
N SER A 86 -2.11 -1.51 3.50
CA SER A 86 -2.03 -1.80 4.93
C SER A 86 -0.84 -1.08 5.59
N MET A 87 0.33 -1.07 4.95
CA MET A 87 1.51 -0.32 5.42
C MET A 87 1.25 1.19 5.48
N LEU A 88 0.58 1.72 4.46
CA LEU A 88 0.22 3.13 4.39
C LEU A 88 -0.56 3.59 5.63
N HIS A 89 -1.49 2.77 6.10
CA HIS A 89 -2.33 3.12 7.25
C HIS A 89 -1.65 2.92 8.62
N LEU A 90 -0.69 2.00 8.74
CA LEU A 90 -0.25 1.51 10.05
C LEU A 90 1.25 1.62 10.32
N PHE A 91 2.09 1.51 9.30
CA PHE A 91 3.52 1.17 9.47
C PHE A 91 4.48 2.22 8.89
N ILE A 92 4.01 3.43 8.59
CA ILE A 92 4.91 4.54 8.25
C ILE A 92 5.49 5.12 9.55
N ASP A 93 6.55 4.50 10.04
CA ASP A 93 7.31 4.85 11.24
C ASP A 93 8.81 4.53 11.06
N SER A 94 9.64 4.89 12.04
CA SER A 94 11.09 4.73 11.96
C SER A 94 11.57 3.27 12.00
N GLU A 95 10.75 2.36 12.49
CA GLU A 95 11.08 0.93 12.59
C GLU A 95 10.97 0.24 11.23
N HIS A 96 10.03 0.68 10.38
CA HIS A 96 9.68 -0.02 9.15
C HIS A 96 10.02 0.74 7.85
N ILE A 97 10.36 2.03 7.93
CA ILE A 97 10.49 2.89 6.73
C ILE A 97 11.53 2.39 5.73
N ASN A 98 12.66 1.85 6.20
CA ASN A 98 13.72 1.37 5.33
C ASN A 98 13.29 0.09 4.59
N GLU A 99 12.62 -0.82 5.28
CA GLU A 99 12.04 -2.04 4.72
C GLU A 99 10.97 -1.72 3.68
N ILE A 100 10.12 -0.72 3.94
CA ILE A 100 9.11 -0.23 2.99
C ILE A 100 9.78 0.26 1.71
N ILE A 101 10.78 1.15 1.82
CA ILE A 101 11.48 1.71 0.66
C ILE A 101 12.19 0.61 -0.13
N ASN A 102 12.95 -0.26 0.56
CA ASN A 102 13.66 -1.37 -0.09
C ASN A 102 12.71 -2.34 -0.80
N GLN A 103 11.56 -2.64 -0.19
CA GLN A 103 10.55 -3.50 -0.80
C GLN A 103 9.96 -2.87 -2.07
N ILE A 104 9.70 -1.57 -2.08
CA ILE A 104 9.23 -0.86 -3.28
C ILE A 104 10.31 -0.86 -4.37
N ASP A 105 11.57 -0.65 -3.99
CA ASP A 105 12.68 -0.52 -4.94
C ASP A 105 13.04 -1.83 -5.64
N THR A 106 12.87 -2.95 -4.95
CA THR A 106 13.28 -4.28 -5.43
C THR A 106 12.12 -5.12 -5.97
N LYS A 107 10.87 -4.72 -5.73
CA LYS A 107 9.70 -5.48 -6.17
C LYS A 107 9.54 -5.43 -7.69
N ASN A 108 9.32 -6.61 -8.27
CA ASN A 108 8.67 -6.74 -9.57
C ASN A 108 7.15 -6.59 -9.39
N PHE A 109 6.60 -5.47 -9.82
CA PHE A 109 5.18 -5.17 -9.71
C PHE A 109 4.36 -6.02 -10.69
N ALA A 110 3.23 -6.56 -10.21
CA ALA A 110 2.35 -7.41 -10.97
C ALA A 110 1.52 -6.61 -11.98
N GLY A 111 1.18 -5.36 -11.66
CA GLY A 111 0.35 -4.56 -12.55
C GLY A 111 0.25 -3.08 -12.15
N TYR A 112 -0.90 -2.50 -12.47
CA TYR A 112 -1.18 -1.10 -12.25
C TYR A 112 -1.57 -0.80 -10.80
N TYR A 113 -2.39 -1.66 -10.18
CA TYR A 113 -3.00 -1.42 -8.87
C TYR A 113 -2.01 -1.55 -7.71
N ASP A 114 -1.06 -2.48 -7.77
CA ASP A 114 0.01 -2.59 -6.79
C ASP A 114 1.05 -1.47 -6.97
N SER A 115 1.42 -1.16 -8.22
CA SER A 115 2.29 -0.02 -8.52
C SER A 115 1.69 1.32 -8.05
N MET A 116 0.38 1.52 -8.23
CA MET A 116 -0.32 2.70 -7.73
C MET A 116 -0.30 2.77 -6.20
N ALA A 117 -0.45 1.63 -5.52
CA ALA A 117 -0.41 1.58 -4.06
C ALA A 117 0.98 1.92 -3.52
N ALA A 118 2.05 1.42 -4.14
CA ALA A 118 3.42 1.80 -3.80
C ALA A 118 3.70 3.29 -4.04
N ALA A 119 3.25 3.85 -5.17
CA ALA A 119 3.37 5.29 -5.44
C ALA A 119 2.67 6.15 -4.37
N TRP A 120 1.49 5.71 -3.92
CA TRP A 120 0.75 6.39 -2.86
C TRP A 120 1.44 6.23 -1.49
N LEU A 121 1.91 5.02 -1.17
CA LEU A 121 2.68 4.77 0.06
C LEU A 121 3.91 5.68 0.15
N LEU A 122 4.70 5.80 -0.93
CA LEU A 122 5.84 6.72 -0.97
C LEU A 122 5.44 8.18 -0.72
N ALA A 123 4.28 8.60 -1.22
CA ALA A 123 3.78 9.96 -0.99
C ALA A 123 3.42 10.22 0.47
N ASP A 124 2.85 9.22 1.17
CA ASP A 124 2.62 9.31 2.61
C ASP A 124 3.92 9.19 3.42
N CYS A 125 4.90 8.39 2.96
CA CYS A 125 6.24 8.34 3.54
C CYS A 125 6.94 9.70 3.46
N MET A 126 6.85 10.40 2.31
CA MET A 126 7.42 11.74 2.10
C MET A 126 6.91 12.76 3.13
N VAL A 127 5.65 12.62 3.57
CA VAL A 127 5.09 13.53 4.59
C VAL A 127 5.75 13.33 5.96
N LYS A 128 6.12 12.10 6.33
CA LYS A 128 6.69 11.79 7.65
C LYS A 128 8.21 11.77 7.66
N PHE A 129 8.85 11.41 6.54
CA PHE A 129 10.29 11.21 6.40
C PHE A 129 10.81 11.92 5.14
N PRO A 130 10.68 13.27 5.05
CA PRO A 130 10.93 14.00 3.82
C PRO A 130 12.37 13.86 3.32
N ASP A 131 13.37 13.97 4.20
CA ASP A 131 14.78 13.90 3.81
C ASP A 131 15.14 12.51 3.27
N LEU A 132 14.76 11.45 4.00
CA LEU A 132 15.02 10.06 3.63
C LEU A 132 14.36 9.70 2.28
N VAL A 133 13.08 10.08 2.12
CA VAL A 133 12.35 9.79 0.89
C VAL A 133 12.88 10.62 -0.27
N PHE A 134 13.28 11.87 -0.05
CA PHE A 134 13.87 12.70 -1.10
C PHE A 134 15.19 12.10 -1.61
N GLU A 135 16.09 11.71 -0.70
CA GLU A 135 17.35 11.04 -1.05
C GLU A 135 17.11 9.75 -1.86
N TYR A 136 16.13 8.94 -1.44
CA TYR A 136 15.70 7.76 -2.20
C TYR A 136 15.17 8.13 -3.59
N MET A 137 14.38 9.19 -3.70
CA MET A 137 13.84 9.64 -4.99
C MET A 137 14.94 10.12 -5.95
N GLU A 138 16.08 10.59 -5.46
CA GLU A 138 17.23 10.94 -6.31
C GLU A 138 17.87 9.70 -6.96
N ASN A 139 17.94 8.58 -6.23
CA ASN A 139 18.61 7.35 -6.68
C ASN A 139 17.80 6.09 -6.33
N ASN A 140 16.99 5.62 -7.27
CA ASN A 140 16.15 4.42 -7.13
C ASN A 140 16.05 3.63 -8.44
N HIS A 141 15.64 2.36 -8.32
CA HIS A 141 15.54 1.40 -9.42
C HIS A 141 14.09 1.23 -9.94
N MET A 142 13.15 2.06 -9.46
CA MET A 142 11.77 2.04 -9.94
C MET A 142 11.69 2.29 -11.45
N SER A 143 10.64 1.75 -12.09
CA SER A 143 10.30 2.11 -13.46
C SER A 143 9.98 3.61 -13.58
N ASP A 144 10.17 4.18 -14.76
CA ASP A 144 9.87 5.59 -15.02
C ASP A 144 8.40 5.94 -14.69
N TRP A 145 7.48 5.01 -14.96
CA TRP A 145 6.08 5.19 -14.63
C TRP A 145 5.87 5.30 -13.11
N LEU A 146 6.41 4.35 -12.33
CA LEU A 146 6.23 4.31 -10.89
C LEU A 146 6.89 5.51 -10.21
N HIS A 147 8.12 5.83 -10.62
CA HIS A 147 8.87 6.99 -10.14
C HIS A 147 8.10 8.30 -10.36
N ASN A 148 7.66 8.55 -11.60
CA ASN A 148 6.90 9.76 -11.92
C ASN A 148 5.53 9.78 -11.23
N LYS A 149 4.91 8.61 -11.04
CA LYS A 149 3.63 8.50 -10.35
C LYS A 149 3.76 8.81 -8.86
N ALA A 150 4.83 8.36 -8.20
CA ALA A 150 5.14 8.71 -6.82
C ALA A 150 5.33 10.23 -6.67
N ILE A 151 6.08 10.87 -7.58
CA ILE A 151 6.23 12.33 -7.61
C ILE A 151 4.88 13.04 -7.78
N SER A 152 4.02 12.56 -8.69
CA SER A 152 2.66 13.10 -8.84
C SER A 152 1.88 13.02 -7.53
N LYS A 153 1.92 11.86 -6.85
CA LYS A 153 1.23 11.65 -5.58
C LYS A 153 1.77 12.52 -4.44
N MET A 154 3.08 12.67 -4.34
CA MET A 154 3.72 13.59 -3.38
C MET A 154 3.27 15.03 -3.61
N ARG A 155 3.19 15.45 -4.87
CA ARG A 155 2.80 16.82 -5.25
C ARG A 155 1.30 17.10 -5.06
N GLU A 156 0.44 16.08 -5.16
CA GLU A 156 -1.00 16.17 -4.86
C GLU A 156 -1.27 16.43 -3.36
N SER A 157 -0.33 16.07 -2.48
CA SER A 157 -0.49 16.24 -1.03
C SER A 157 -0.31 17.70 -0.60
N TYR A 158 -1.30 18.25 0.11
CA TYR A 158 -1.18 19.55 0.79
C TYR A 158 -0.19 19.55 1.97
N ARG A 159 0.22 18.36 2.45
CA ARG A 159 1.15 18.21 3.57
C ARG A 159 2.62 18.29 3.15
N VAL A 160 2.91 18.23 1.85
CA VAL A 160 4.27 18.43 1.30
C VAL A 160 4.42 19.90 0.95
N SER A 161 5.52 20.53 1.36
CA SER A 161 5.76 21.96 1.12
C SER A 161 5.95 22.28 -0.36
N ASP A 162 5.68 23.52 -0.75
CA ASP A 162 5.81 23.94 -2.14
C ASP A 162 7.28 23.91 -2.61
N GLU A 163 8.23 24.17 -1.70
CA GLU A 163 9.66 24.03 -1.96
C GLU A 163 10.02 22.57 -2.28
N MET A 164 9.57 21.62 -1.45
CA MET A 164 9.83 20.19 -1.67
C MET A 164 9.16 19.71 -2.97
N LYS A 165 7.94 20.19 -3.26
CA LYS A 165 7.28 19.91 -4.55
C LYS A 165 8.10 20.42 -5.73
N ALA A 166 8.68 21.61 -5.64
CA ALA A 166 9.52 22.18 -6.68
C ALA A 166 10.80 21.35 -6.90
N GLU A 167 11.43 20.86 -5.83
CA GLU A 167 12.59 19.95 -5.94
C GLU A 167 12.21 18.62 -6.57
N LEU A 168 11.15 17.96 -6.10
CA LEU A 168 10.63 16.71 -6.68
C LEU A 168 10.31 16.84 -8.18
N ASN A 169 9.84 18.01 -8.62
CA ASN A 169 9.53 18.23 -10.03
C ASN A 169 10.77 18.14 -10.94
N LYS A 170 11.95 18.43 -10.42
CA LYS A 170 13.22 18.35 -11.16
C LYS A 170 13.64 16.90 -11.39
N LEU A 171 13.15 15.96 -10.57
CA LEU A 171 13.48 14.54 -10.64
C LEU A 171 12.63 13.75 -11.65
N ILE A 172 11.57 14.36 -12.21
CA ILE A 172 10.68 13.70 -13.17
C ILE A 172 11.48 13.17 -14.37
N ARG A 173 11.39 11.86 -14.59
CA ARG A 173 12.04 11.16 -15.70
C ARG A 173 11.24 11.36 -16.97
N LYS A 174 11.92 11.69 -18.08
CA LYS A 174 11.26 11.79 -19.38
C LYS A 174 10.98 10.38 -19.87
N ASN A 175 9.72 10.06 -20.18
CA ASN A 175 9.35 8.82 -20.85
C ASN A 175 10.13 8.72 -22.17
N LEU A 176 11.25 8.00 -22.16
CA LEU A 176 11.82 7.49 -23.39
C LEU A 176 10.88 6.36 -23.80
N LYS A 177 10.01 6.65 -24.76
CA LYS A 177 9.22 5.63 -25.45
C LYS A 177 10.18 4.51 -25.86
N SER A 178 10.10 3.36 -25.20
CA SER A 178 10.54 2.08 -25.76
C SER A 178 9.36 1.42 -26.47
#